data_AF-A0A0A9XLJ7-F1
#
_entry.id   AF-A0A0A9XLJ7-F1
#
_cell.length_a   1.000
_cell.length_b   1.000
_cell.length_c   1.000
_cell.angle_alpha   90.00
_cell.angle_beta   90.00
_cell.angle_gamma   90.00
#
_symmetry.space_group_name_H-M   'P 1'
#
loop_
_entity.id
_entity.type
_entity.pdbx_description
1 polymer ?
#
loop_
_entity_poly.entity_id
_entity_poly.type
_entity_poly.pdbx_seq_one_letter_code
_entity_poly.pdbx_strand_id
1 'polypeptide(L)'
;MLSEECMEELMRRFGVVMDAKVEGLARKDDLVAINKEIAELRTENASLRSELDSMREDMGKMSRQLDLYGRDYRRNNLIFSGLQYDASSDLHSVISDFVTRVLGVSPAPMIGSLVKLGRDNTSSPILVKFLKAADVFAILGKTSRLKGTGYGVSRDYVRT
;
A
#
# COMPACT_ATOMS: atom_id res chain seq x y z
N MET A 1 18.02 13.50 -86.01
CA MET A 1 18.51 12.42 -85.13
C MET A 1 19.27 13.10 -84.01
N LEU A 2 18.99 12.75 -82.74
CA LEU A 2 19.85 13.18 -81.63
C LEU A 2 21.25 12.58 -81.87
N SER A 3 22.31 13.37 -81.66
CA SER A 3 23.68 12.82 -81.74
C SER A 3 23.90 11.82 -80.60
N GLU A 4 24.67 10.78 -80.86
CA GLU A 4 25.03 9.72 -79.90
C GLU A 4 25.61 10.32 -78.61
N GLU A 5 26.44 11.36 -78.76
CA GLU A 5 27.04 12.15 -77.68
C GLU A 5 26.00 12.86 -76.77
N CYS A 6 24.88 13.31 -77.35
CA CYS A 6 23.79 13.94 -76.60
C CYS A 6 23.01 12.90 -75.77
N MET A 7 22.91 11.67 -76.28
CA MET A 7 22.25 10.56 -75.58
C MET A 7 23.10 10.03 -74.43
N GLU A 8 24.43 9.94 -74.61
CA GLU A 8 25.37 9.59 -73.54
C GLU A 8 25.35 10.61 -72.39
N GLU A 9 25.39 11.91 -72.69
CA GLU A 9 25.34 12.95 -71.66
C GLU A 9 24.00 12.96 -70.91
N LEU A 10 22.88 12.67 -71.59
CA LEU A 10 21.57 12.52 -70.96
C LEU A 10 21.53 11.32 -70.02
N MET A 11 22.04 10.16 -70.46
CA MET A 11 22.11 8.95 -69.64
C MET A 11 23.01 9.13 -68.42
N ARG A 12 24.13 9.87 -68.57
CA ARG A 12 25.03 10.20 -67.46
C ARG A 12 24.33 11.07 -66.41
N ARG A 13 23.62 12.13 -66.84
CA ARG A 13 22.85 12.98 -65.91
C ARG A 13 21.70 12.23 -65.25
N PHE A 14 21.04 11.33 -65.99
CA PHE A 14 20.00 10.49 -65.44
C PHE A 14 20.54 9.51 -64.39
N GLY A 15 21.72 8.92 -64.62
CA GLY A 15 22.42 8.09 -63.65
C GLY A 15 22.72 8.84 -62.35
N VAL A 16 23.27 10.06 -62.43
CA VAL A 16 23.55 10.89 -61.25
C VAL A 16 22.28 11.22 -60.46
N VAL A 17 21.18 11.54 -61.15
CA VAL A 17 19.89 11.81 -60.49
C VAL A 17 19.30 10.55 -59.86
N MET A 18 19.43 9.38 -60.51
CA MET A 18 19.00 8.11 -59.91
C MET A 18 19.83 7.77 -58.68
N ASP A 19 21.15 7.85 -58.74
CA ASP A 19 22.03 7.52 -57.62
C ASP A 19 21.74 8.42 -56.41
N ALA A 20 21.60 9.74 -56.64
CA ALA A 20 21.22 10.69 -55.59
C ALA A 20 19.82 10.41 -55.00
N LYS A 21 18.89 9.86 -55.79
CA LYS A 21 17.56 9.45 -55.30
C LYS A 21 17.57 8.12 -54.58
N VAL A 22 18.47 7.21 -54.92
CA VAL A 22 18.60 5.87 -54.32
C VAL A 22 19.43 5.93 -53.03
N GLU A 23 20.40 6.83 -52.92
CA GLU A 23 21.27 6.97 -51.74
C GLU A 23 20.49 7.40 -50.48
N GLY A 24 19.39 8.13 -50.64
CA GLY A 24 18.49 8.53 -49.54
C GLY A 24 17.41 7.52 -49.17
N LEU A 25 17.31 6.37 -49.87
CA LEU A 25 16.32 5.34 -49.57
C LEU A 25 16.90 4.30 -48.60
N ALA A 26 16.10 3.94 -47.60
CA ALA A 26 16.41 2.83 -46.72
C ALA A 26 16.66 1.57 -47.55
N ARG A 27 17.81 0.94 -47.36
CA ARG A 27 18.17 -0.29 -48.05
C ARG A 27 17.40 -1.45 -47.43
N LYS A 28 17.33 -2.56 -48.17
CA LYS A 28 16.70 -3.79 -47.69
C LYS A 28 17.28 -4.22 -46.33
N ASP A 29 18.58 -4.03 -46.13
CA ASP A 29 19.27 -4.38 -44.88
C ASP A 29 18.82 -3.51 -43.69
N ASP A 30 18.58 -2.21 -43.92
CA ASP A 30 18.05 -1.29 -42.90
C ASP A 30 16.63 -1.72 -42.48
N LEU A 31 15.79 -2.10 -43.44
CA LEU A 31 14.44 -2.60 -43.17
C LEU A 31 14.47 -3.94 -42.40
N VAL A 32 15.44 -4.81 -42.69
CA VAL A 32 15.62 -6.07 -41.95
C VAL A 32 16.07 -5.80 -40.52
N ALA A 33 17.02 -4.87 -40.32
CA ALA A 33 17.50 -4.47 -39.00
C ALA A 33 16.36 -3.86 -38.14
N ILE A 34 15.58 -2.93 -38.71
CA ILE A 34 14.43 -2.32 -38.03
C ILE A 34 13.40 -3.38 -37.64
N ASN A 35 13.08 -4.33 -38.54
CA ASN A 35 12.14 -5.40 -38.22
C ASN A 35 12.63 -6.31 -37.09
N LYS A 36 13.94 -6.55 -37.04
CA LYS A 36 14.57 -7.31 -35.95
C LYS A 36 14.43 -6.57 -34.62
N GLU A 37 14.78 -5.28 -34.58
CA GLU A 37 14.62 -4.45 -33.38
C GLU A 37 13.15 -4.37 -32.92
N ILE A 38 12.20 -4.24 -33.85
CA ILE A 38 10.76 -4.26 -33.52
C ILE A 38 10.36 -5.61 -32.90
N ALA A 39 10.87 -6.73 -33.40
CA ALA A 39 10.58 -8.05 -32.86
C ALA A 39 11.17 -8.23 -31.44
N GLU A 40 12.40 -7.74 -31.23
CA GLU A 40 13.06 -7.74 -29.92
C GLU A 40 12.27 -6.88 -28.92
N LEU A 41 11.92 -5.64 -29.30
CA LEU A 41 11.13 -4.72 -28.47
C LEU A 41 9.74 -5.26 -28.13
N ARG A 42 9.10 -5.99 -29.06
CA ARG A 42 7.81 -6.66 -28.80
C ARG A 42 7.96 -7.76 -27.76
N THR A 43 9.04 -8.52 -27.84
CA THR A 43 9.34 -9.61 -26.92
C THR A 43 9.64 -9.07 -25.53
N GLU A 44 10.47 -8.02 -25.44
CA GLU A 44 10.77 -7.33 -24.18
C GLU A 44 9.50 -6.74 -23.55
N ASN A 45 8.66 -6.04 -24.33
CA ASN A 45 7.40 -5.52 -23.84
C ASN A 45 6.47 -6.60 -23.28
N ALA A 46 6.44 -7.79 -23.90
CA ALA A 46 5.65 -8.91 -23.39
C ALA A 46 6.21 -9.43 -22.05
N SER A 47 7.54 -9.55 -21.93
CA SER A 47 8.22 -9.94 -20.68
C SER A 47 7.92 -8.95 -19.57
N LEU A 48 8.11 -7.65 -19.83
CA LEU A 48 7.88 -6.57 -18.85
C LEU A 48 6.43 -6.53 -18.37
N ARG A 49 5.46 -6.78 -19.26
CA ARG A 49 4.05 -6.88 -18.87
C ARG A 49 3.80 -8.08 -17.95
N SER A 50 4.39 -9.22 -18.27
CA SER A 50 4.29 -10.42 -17.42
C SER A 50 4.90 -10.19 -16.03
N GLU A 51 6.06 -9.53 -15.96
CA GLU A 51 6.69 -9.17 -14.69
C GLU A 51 5.84 -8.19 -13.89
N LEU A 52 5.27 -7.17 -14.53
CA LEU A 52 4.37 -6.22 -13.87
C LEU A 52 3.13 -6.91 -13.28
N ASP A 53 2.53 -7.85 -14.01
CA ASP A 53 1.36 -8.58 -13.51
C ASP A 53 1.74 -9.49 -12.33
N SER A 54 2.89 -10.18 -12.40
CA SER A 54 3.42 -10.96 -11.27
C SER A 54 3.67 -10.09 -10.04
N MET A 55 4.28 -8.91 -10.21
CA MET A 55 4.54 -7.98 -9.12
C MET A 55 3.23 -7.48 -8.49
N ARG A 56 2.21 -7.18 -9.29
CA ARG A 56 0.90 -6.77 -8.79
C ARG A 56 0.23 -7.85 -7.95
N GLU A 57 0.33 -9.11 -8.38
CA GLU A 57 -0.18 -10.24 -7.60
C GLU A 57 0.53 -10.35 -6.26
N ASP A 58 1.86 -10.26 -6.24
CA ASP A 58 2.65 -10.39 -5.02
C ASP A 58 2.43 -9.22 -4.06
N MET A 59 2.30 -7.98 -4.57
CA MET A 59 1.86 -6.83 -3.77
C MET A 59 0.47 -7.08 -3.16
N GLY A 60 -0.45 -7.65 -3.94
CA GLY A 60 -1.79 -8.02 -3.46
C GLY A 60 -1.74 -9.07 -2.34
N LYS A 61 -0.90 -10.10 -2.48
CA LYS A 61 -0.70 -11.13 -1.43
C LYS A 61 -0.10 -10.53 -0.17
N MET A 62 0.94 -9.70 -0.32
CA MET A 62 1.63 -9.05 0.79
C MET A 62 0.69 -8.12 1.57
N SER A 63 -0.12 -7.32 0.86
CA SER A 63 -1.12 -6.45 1.48
C SER A 63 -2.11 -7.25 2.36
N ARG A 64 -2.61 -8.38 1.84
CA ARG A 64 -3.53 -9.25 2.62
C ARG A 64 -2.84 -9.86 3.84
N GLN A 65 -1.57 -10.25 3.73
CA GLN A 65 -0.81 -10.76 4.87
C GLN A 65 -0.62 -9.68 5.94
N LEU A 66 -0.28 -8.46 5.54
CA LEU A 66 -0.16 -7.32 6.46
C LEU A 66 -1.48 -7.03 7.18
N ASP A 67 -2.61 -7.12 6.49
CA ASP A 67 -3.94 -6.95 7.11
C ASP A 67 -4.23 -8.03 8.16
N LEU A 68 -3.90 -9.29 7.86
CA LEU A 68 -4.07 -10.40 8.80
C LEU A 68 -3.20 -10.20 10.05
N TYR A 69 -1.91 -9.92 9.87
CA TYR A 69 -1.00 -9.65 10.98
C TYR A 69 -1.40 -8.40 11.77
N GLY A 70 -1.87 -7.35 11.10
CA GLY A 70 -2.38 -6.13 11.73
C GLY A 70 -3.58 -6.41 12.63
N ARG A 71 -4.52 -7.24 12.16
CA ARG A 71 -5.69 -7.67 12.95
C ARG A 71 -5.26 -8.50 14.16
N ASP A 72 -4.38 -9.48 13.98
CA ASP A 72 -3.92 -10.34 15.06
C ASP A 72 -3.14 -9.56 16.13
N TYR A 73 -2.31 -8.61 15.71
CA TYR A 73 -1.55 -7.77 16.63
C TYR A 73 -2.45 -6.88 17.50
N ARG A 74 -3.57 -6.40 16.95
CA ARG A 74 -4.52 -5.48 17.61
C ARG A 74 -5.71 -6.17 18.25
N ARG A 75 -5.87 -7.49 18.09
CA ARG A 75 -7.05 -8.23 18.56
C ARG A 75 -7.34 -8.06 20.06
N ASN A 76 -6.29 -7.83 20.85
CA ASN A 76 -6.37 -7.65 22.30
C ASN A 76 -6.29 -6.16 22.72
N ASN A 77 -6.41 -5.23 21.77
CA ASN A 77 -6.33 -3.81 22.04
C ASN A 77 -7.72 -3.21 22.20
N LEU A 78 -7.90 -2.41 23.25
CA LEU A 78 -9.07 -1.55 23.42
C LEU A 78 -8.62 -0.11 23.64
N ILE A 79 -9.43 0.82 23.15
CA ILE A 79 -9.26 2.25 23.35
C ILE A 79 -10.31 2.71 24.35
N PHE A 80 -9.86 3.29 25.45
CA PHE A 80 -10.71 3.88 26.49
C PHE A 80 -10.71 5.40 26.32
N SER A 81 -11.89 6.01 26.25
CA SER A 81 -12.07 7.45 26.06
C SER A 81 -12.97 8.06 27.13
N GLY A 82 -12.80 9.37 27.36
CA GLY A 82 -13.57 10.12 28.36
C GLY A 82 -13.08 9.94 29.80
N LEU A 83 -11.99 9.19 30.02
CA LEU A 83 -11.36 9.06 31.32
C LEU A 83 -10.60 10.33 31.68
N GLN A 84 -10.83 10.83 32.89
CA GLN A 84 -10.02 11.91 33.47
C GLN A 84 -8.98 11.32 34.41
N TYR A 85 -7.74 11.76 34.26
CA TYR A 85 -6.60 11.35 35.08
C TYR A 85 -5.54 12.43 35.07
N ASP A 86 -4.69 12.48 36.10
CA ASP A 86 -3.61 13.46 36.15
C ASP A 86 -2.36 12.94 35.44
N ALA A 87 -1.45 13.85 35.11
CA ALA A 87 -0.17 13.48 34.48
C ALA A 87 0.67 12.54 35.35
N SER A 88 0.51 12.60 36.67
CA SER A 88 1.19 11.76 37.67
C SER A 88 0.42 10.49 38.04
N SER A 89 -0.82 10.31 37.57
CA SER A 89 -1.63 9.13 37.89
C SER A 89 -1.07 7.88 37.22
N ASP A 90 -1.05 6.78 37.95
CA ASP A 90 -0.75 5.46 37.36
C ASP A 90 -1.93 5.01 36.48
N LEU A 91 -1.71 5.01 35.16
CA LEU A 91 -2.74 4.60 34.20
C LEU A 91 -3.21 3.17 34.41
N HIS A 92 -2.35 2.30 34.95
CA HIS A 92 -2.71 0.91 35.18
C HIS A 92 -3.80 0.79 36.25
N SER A 93 -3.64 1.49 37.38
CA SER A 93 -4.67 1.59 38.41
C SER A 93 -5.95 2.26 37.90
N VAL A 94 -5.85 3.36 37.15
CA VAL A 94 -7.02 4.06 36.57
C VAL A 94 -7.86 3.13 35.70
N ILE A 95 -7.22 2.39 34.78
CA ILE A 95 -7.93 1.43 33.91
C ILE A 95 -8.48 0.26 34.73
N SER A 96 -7.70 -0.26 35.68
CA SER A 96 -8.11 -1.39 36.51
C SER A 96 -9.32 -1.04 37.39
N ASP A 97 -9.34 0.14 38.01
CA ASP A 97 -10.46 0.66 38.78
C ASP A 97 -11.66 0.94 37.89
N PHE A 98 -11.47 1.50 36.70
CA PHE A 98 -12.55 1.71 35.75
C PHE A 98 -13.22 0.39 35.34
N VAL A 99 -12.41 -0.61 34.97
CA VAL A 99 -12.93 -1.90 34.51
C VAL A 99 -13.65 -2.66 35.65
N THR A 100 -13.12 -2.61 36.86
CA THR A 100 -13.73 -3.31 38.01
C THR A 100 -14.95 -2.57 38.56
N ARG A 101 -14.86 -1.25 38.78
CA ARG A 101 -15.93 -0.47 39.45
C ARG A 101 -17.03 -0.02 38.48
N VAL A 102 -16.65 0.49 37.30
CA VAL A 102 -17.61 1.03 36.33
C VAL A 102 -18.19 -0.09 35.47
N LEU A 103 -17.32 -0.92 34.88
CA LEU A 103 -17.78 -2.00 33.99
C LEU A 103 -18.22 -3.25 34.77
N GLY A 104 -17.75 -3.46 36.00
CA GLY A 104 -18.13 -4.61 36.82
C GLY A 104 -17.52 -5.92 36.35
N VAL A 105 -16.34 -5.87 35.72
CA VAL A 105 -15.60 -7.07 35.29
C VAL A 105 -14.68 -7.48 36.43
N SER A 106 -14.86 -8.72 36.91
CA SER A 106 -14.06 -9.33 37.96
C SER A 106 -13.72 -10.78 37.56
N PRO A 107 -12.48 -11.26 37.78
CA PRO A 107 -11.34 -10.55 38.36
C PRO A 107 -10.79 -9.42 37.47
N ALA A 108 -9.93 -8.57 38.03
CA ALA A 108 -9.30 -7.48 37.28
C ALA A 108 -8.54 -8.04 36.06
N PRO A 109 -8.70 -7.44 34.86
CA PRO A 109 -8.10 -7.96 33.64
C PRO A 109 -6.57 -7.80 33.67
N MET A 110 -5.87 -8.70 32.97
CA MET A 110 -4.41 -8.60 32.88
C MET A 110 -4.00 -7.66 31.75
N ILE A 111 -3.49 -6.50 32.12
CA ILE A 111 -3.00 -5.47 31.20
C ILE A 111 -1.53 -5.76 30.88
N GLY A 112 -1.19 -5.80 29.59
CA GLY A 112 0.17 -5.97 29.10
C GLY A 112 0.88 -4.66 28.81
N SER A 113 0.23 -3.74 28.10
CA SER A 113 0.82 -2.42 27.79
C SER A 113 -0.23 -1.32 27.71
N LEU A 114 0.17 -0.10 28.03
CA LEU A 114 -0.66 1.10 28.07
C LEU A 114 0.01 2.23 27.30
N VAL A 115 -0.73 2.91 26.42
CA VAL A 115 -0.23 4.03 25.64
C VAL A 115 -1.30 5.12 25.57
N LYS A 116 -0.95 6.36 25.88
CA LYS A 116 -1.83 7.51 25.67
C LYS A 116 -1.90 7.85 24.18
N LEU A 117 -3.10 8.00 23.64
CA LEU A 117 -3.37 8.39 22.25
C LEU A 117 -3.69 9.89 22.21
N GLY A 118 -2.66 10.73 22.19
CA GLY A 118 -2.84 12.18 22.06
C GLY A 118 -1.75 12.97 22.76
N ARG A 119 -1.83 14.30 22.59
CA ARG A 119 -0.92 15.24 23.26
C ARG A 119 -1.46 15.73 24.60
N ASP A 120 -2.77 15.65 24.81
CA ASP A 120 -3.41 16.07 26.05
C ASP A 120 -3.12 15.06 27.15
N ASN A 121 -2.71 15.54 28.32
CA ASN A 121 -2.25 14.68 29.41
C ASN A 121 -3.35 14.30 30.39
N THR A 122 -4.53 14.93 30.30
CA THR A 122 -5.61 14.80 31.30
C THR A 122 -6.86 14.09 30.82
N SER A 123 -7.08 14.03 29.50
CA SER A 123 -8.29 13.43 28.90
C SER A 123 -8.01 12.66 27.60
N SER A 124 -6.73 12.41 27.27
CA SER A 124 -6.43 11.68 26.04
C SER A 124 -6.92 10.23 26.13
N PRO A 125 -7.49 9.68 25.03
CA PRO A 125 -7.84 8.28 24.97
C PRO A 125 -6.63 7.40 25.29
N ILE A 126 -6.85 6.28 25.97
CA ILE A 126 -5.79 5.34 26.34
C ILE A 126 -5.96 4.08 25.53
N LEU A 127 -4.93 3.70 24.78
CA LEU A 127 -4.80 2.38 24.17
C LEU A 127 -4.30 1.40 25.22
N VAL A 128 -5.07 0.36 25.46
CA VAL A 128 -4.78 -0.70 26.41
C VAL A 128 -4.67 -2.02 25.67
N LYS A 129 -3.52 -2.68 25.79
CA LYS A 129 -3.30 -4.04 25.28
C LYS A 129 -3.44 -5.03 26.43
N PHE A 130 -4.40 -5.94 26.28
CA PHE A 130 -4.62 -7.01 27.25
C PHE A 130 -3.81 -8.26 26.88
N LEU A 131 -3.44 -9.05 27.89
CA LEU A 131 -2.74 -10.31 27.66
C LEU A 131 -3.68 -11.39 27.13
N LYS A 132 -4.94 -11.39 27.60
CA LYS A 132 -5.93 -12.40 27.25
C LYS A 132 -7.07 -11.82 26.42
N ALA A 133 -7.44 -12.53 25.36
CA ALA A 133 -8.60 -12.17 24.55
C ALA A 133 -9.92 -12.26 25.35
N ALA A 134 -9.99 -13.18 26.33
CA ALA A 134 -11.15 -13.33 27.21
C ALA A 134 -11.48 -12.03 27.97
N ASP A 135 -10.47 -11.29 28.42
CA ASP A 135 -10.63 -10.02 29.13
C ASP A 135 -11.27 -8.96 28.22
N VAL A 136 -10.84 -8.92 26.95
CA VAL A 136 -11.41 -8.04 25.93
C VAL A 136 -12.88 -8.35 25.67
N PHE A 137 -13.24 -9.63 25.55
CA PHE A 137 -14.64 -10.02 25.37
C PHE A 137 -15.49 -9.68 26.61
N ALA A 138 -14.97 -9.91 27.82
CA ALA A 138 -15.65 -9.57 29.06
C ALA A 138 -15.91 -8.06 29.17
N ILE A 139 -14.90 -7.23 28.85
CA ILE A 139 -15.02 -5.76 28.84
C ILE A 139 -16.04 -5.31 27.79
N LEU A 140 -15.91 -5.77 26.55
CA LEU A 140 -16.81 -5.38 25.46
C LEU A 140 -18.26 -5.77 25.75
N GLY A 141 -18.49 -6.94 26.37
CA GLY A 141 -19.81 -7.40 26.79
C GLY A 141 -20.47 -6.53 27.87
N LYS A 142 -19.71 -5.67 28.56
CA LYS A 142 -20.23 -4.75 29.60
C LYS A 142 -20.30 -3.28 29.15
N THR A 143 -19.92 -2.96 27.92
CA THR A 143 -19.89 -1.59 27.40
C THR A 143 -21.27 -0.92 27.31
N SER A 144 -22.35 -1.70 27.29
CA SER A 144 -23.72 -1.17 27.35
C SER A 144 -23.99 -0.31 28.60
N ARG A 145 -23.24 -0.53 29.68
CA ARG A 145 -23.30 0.25 30.93
C ARG A 145 -22.76 1.67 30.79
N LEU A 146 -21.99 1.94 29.72
CA LEU A 146 -21.37 3.25 29.48
C LEU A 146 -22.31 4.24 28.77
N LYS A 147 -23.49 3.79 28.31
CA LYS A 147 -24.44 4.66 27.61
C LYS A 147 -24.86 5.83 28.52
N GLY A 148 -24.68 7.05 28.02
CA GLY A 148 -25.03 8.28 28.74
C GLY A 148 -24.00 8.72 29.80
N THR A 149 -22.89 8.01 29.97
CA THR A 149 -21.87 8.33 30.99
C THR A 149 -20.75 9.24 30.50
N GLY A 150 -20.65 9.46 29.18
CA GLY A 150 -19.54 10.18 28.55
C GLY A 150 -18.28 9.33 28.34
N TYR A 151 -18.20 8.14 28.93
CA TYR A 151 -17.12 7.18 28.69
C TYR A 151 -17.34 6.38 27.41
N GLY A 152 -16.23 6.02 26.76
CA GLY A 152 -16.23 5.15 25.58
C GLY A 152 -15.20 4.04 25.70
N VAL A 153 -15.55 2.87 25.18
CA VAL A 153 -14.62 1.76 24.97
C VAL A 153 -14.82 1.24 23.56
N SER A 154 -13.77 1.25 22.75
CA SER A 154 -13.80 0.81 21.36
C SER A 154 -12.65 -0.14 21.04
N ARG A 155 -12.82 -0.96 20.01
CA ARG A 155 -11.73 -1.79 19.47
C ARG A 155 -10.77 -0.95 18.65
N ASP A 156 -9.49 -1.29 18.72
CA ASP A 156 -8.46 -0.76 17.82
C ASP A 156 -8.52 -1.52 16.49
N TYR A 157 -9.09 -0.87 15.47
CA TYR A 157 -9.17 -1.41 14.12
C TYR A 157 -8.07 -0.84 13.23
N VAL A 158 -7.61 -1.67 12.30
CA VAL A 158 -6.75 -1.22 11.19
C VAL A 158 -7.55 -0.21 10.36
N ARG A 159 -6.92 0.92 9.98
CA ARG A 159 -7.52 1.85 9.01
C ARG A 159 -7.54 1.15 7.65
N THR A 160 -8.74 0.81 7.19
CA THR A 160 -9.01 0.43 5.80
C THR A 160 -8.90 1.64 4.89
#